data_AF-A0A5Q4ZVT4-F1
#
_entry.id   AF-A0A5Q4ZVT4-F1
#
_cell.length_a   1.000
_cell.length_b   1.000
_cell.length_c   1.000
_cell.angle_alpha   90.00
_cell.angle_beta   90.00
_cell.angle_gamma   90.00
#
_symmetry.space_group_name_H-M   'P 1'
#
loop_
_entity.id
_entity.type
_entity.pdbx_description
1 polymer ?
#
loop_
_entity_poly.entity_id
_entity_poly.type
_entity_poly.pdbx_seq_one_letter_code
_entity_poly.pdbx_strand_id
1 'polypeptide(L)'
;MKVWITASRKNGRVFYDVKAGSDGEGAAINGEARDLLRATYLKPLRDAESELTPKKGSRLSQILYNHDVFEDEENHELLKIMSQTNKDIEEYFTEHDGKELLEDVNTYLDDFSIENNKLSSRFNVSDNSLKSVLERLSLKLFNQSVSENNNQGLGSHNLLYIAAELLLLKKSNYQGLKLGLIEEIEAHLHPQTQIRLIEAIQKISEENKIQFILTTHSTSLASKVKLKNLVLCKDGCLYPMGKEHTKLREGDYLFLERFLDSTKSNLFFANGVILVEGMLKIFCYLLLPKN
;
A
#
# COMPACT_ATOMS: atom_id res chain seq x y z
N MET A 1 -4.39 4.31 -29.85
CA MET A 1 -5.19 3.28 -29.13
C MET A 1 -5.46 3.80 -27.73
N LYS A 2 -6.71 3.76 -27.26
CA LYS A 2 -7.15 4.20 -25.93
C LYS A 2 -7.78 3.03 -25.19
N VAL A 3 -7.70 3.04 -23.87
CA VAL A 3 -8.41 2.11 -22.99
C VAL A 3 -9.60 2.82 -22.39
N TRP A 4 -10.76 2.18 -22.42
CA TRP A 4 -12.02 2.68 -21.89
C TRP A 4 -12.47 1.76 -20.75
N ILE A 5 -12.76 2.36 -19.59
CA ILE A 5 -13.41 1.68 -18.48
C ILE A 5 -14.81 2.27 -18.35
N THR A 6 -15.83 1.45 -18.57
CA THR A 6 -17.23 1.85 -18.36
C THR A 6 -17.76 1.13 -17.15
N ALA A 7 -18.22 1.86 -16.14
CA ALA A 7 -18.83 1.30 -14.93
C ALA A 7 -20.28 1.80 -14.78
N SER A 8 -21.17 0.92 -14.35
CA SER A 8 -22.57 1.22 -14.06
C SER A 8 -23.00 0.56 -12.76
N ARG A 9 -23.85 1.24 -11.98
CA ARG A 9 -24.40 0.68 -10.75
C ARG A 9 -25.85 0.25 -10.98
N LYS A 10 -26.16 -1.04 -10.79
CA LYS A 10 -27.51 -1.59 -10.86
C LYS A 10 -27.79 -2.43 -9.62
N ASN A 11 -28.91 -2.17 -8.93
CA ASN A 11 -29.32 -2.89 -7.71
C ASN A 11 -28.21 -2.97 -6.64
N GLY A 12 -27.52 -1.86 -6.40
CA GLY A 12 -26.41 -1.79 -5.43
C GLY A 12 -25.10 -2.44 -5.89
N ARG A 13 -25.10 -3.20 -6.99
CA ARG A 13 -23.90 -3.83 -7.57
C ARG A 13 -23.28 -2.95 -8.65
N VAL A 14 -21.96 -2.93 -8.70
CA VAL A 14 -21.19 -2.23 -9.74
C VAL A 14 -20.81 -3.24 -10.82
N PHE A 15 -21.22 -2.97 -12.05
CA PHE A 15 -20.82 -3.69 -13.25
C PHE A 15 -19.83 -2.82 -14.00
N TYR A 16 -18.71 -3.38 -14.44
CA TYR A 16 -17.75 -2.63 -15.24
C TYR A 16 -17.20 -3.48 -16.38
N ASP A 17 -16.82 -2.81 -17.46
CA ASP A 17 -16.22 -3.40 -18.65
C ASP A 17 -14.97 -2.60 -19.04
N VAL A 18 -13.97 -3.28 -19.58
CA VAL A 18 -12.68 -2.70 -19.98
C VAL A 18 -12.42 -3.05 -21.45
N LYS A 19 -12.39 -2.01 -22.29
CA LYS A 19 -12.25 -2.12 -23.74
C LYS A 19 -11.04 -1.35 -24.24
N ALA A 20 -10.41 -1.81 -25.32
CA ALA A 20 -9.33 -1.11 -26.01
C ALA A 20 -9.68 -0.88 -27.48
N GLY A 21 -9.45 0.33 -27.98
CA GLY A 21 -9.78 0.71 -29.36
C GLY A 21 -9.40 2.14 -29.70
N SER A 22 -9.69 2.55 -30.92
CA SER A 22 -9.63 3.97 -31.34
C SER A 22 -10.77 4.81 -30.74
N ASP A 23 -11.88 4.16 -30.42
CA ASP A 23 -13.15 4.72 -29.94
C ASP A 23 -13.72 3.89 -28.78
N GLY A 24 -14.86 4.32 -28.23
CA GLY A 24 -15.51 3.72 -27.05
C GLY A 24 -16.18 2.36 -27.31
N GLU A 25 -16.27 1.92 -28.57
CA GLU A 25 -16.86 0.61 -28.94
C GLU A 25 -15.86 -0.54 -28.91
N GLY A 26 -14.56 -0.25 -28.72
CA GLY A 26 -13.43 -1.18 -28.88
C GLY A 26 -13.55 -2.58 -28.27
N ALA A 27 -12.58 -3.44 -28.58
CA ALA A 27 -12.62 -4.85 -28.17
C ALA A 27 -12.35 -5.02 -26.66
N ALA A 28 -12.98 -6.04 -26.07
CA ALA A 28 -12.68 -6.44 -24.70
C ALA A 28 -11.19 -6.83 -24.56
N ILE A 29 -10.57 -6.40 -23.47
CA ILE A 29 -9.16 -6.72 -23.19
C ILE A 29 -9.06 -8.13 -22.60
N ASN A 30 -8.14 -8.94 -23.11
CA ASN A 30 -7.86 -10.27 -22.55
C ASN A 30 -7.17 -10.18 -21.18
N GLY A 31 -7.06 -11.31 -20.47
CA GLY A 31 -6.51 -11.35 -19.11
C GLY A 31 -5.08 -10.81 -19.00
N GLU A 32 -4.20 -11.19 -19.93
CA GLU A 32 -2.79 -10.78 -19.95
C GLU A 32 -2.64 -9.26 -20.12
N ALA A 33 -3.29 -8.67 -21.12
CA ALA A 33 -3.21 -7.22 -21.32
C ALA A 33 -3.91 -6.44 -20.20
N ARG A 34 -4.91 -7.03 -19.54
CA ARG A 34 -5.54 -6.44 -18.36
C ARG A 34 -4.63 -6.45 -17.14
N ASP A 35 -3.81 -7.49 -16.95
CA ASP A 35 -2.85 -7.55 -15.84
C ASP A 35 -1.74 -6.49 -15.99
N LEU A 36 -1.40 -6.10 -17.22
CA LEU A 36 -0.52 -4.96 -17.49
C LEU A 36 -1.11 -3.59 -17.09
N LEU A 37 -2.41 -3.50 -16.77
CA LEU A 37 -3.08 -2.26 -16.36
C LEU A 37 -3.38 -2.22 -14.85
N ARG A 38 -2.83 -3.15 -14.07
CA ARG A 38 -3.12 -3.27 -12.65
C ARG A 38 -2.56 -2.06 -11.88
N ALA A 39 -3.40 -1.49 -11.01
CA ALA A 39 -3.00 -0.44 -10.08
C ALA A 39 -2.94 -0.99 -8.65
N THR A 40 -2.03 -0.46 -7.85
CA THR A 40 -1.94 -0.75 -6.41
C THR A 40 -2.77 0.29 -5.66
N TYR A 41 -3.75 -0.15 -4.87
CA TYR A 41 -4.63 0.74 -4.11
C TYR A 41 -4.44 0.58 -2.61
N LEU A 42 -3.99 1.65 -1.96
CA LEU A 42 -3.86 1.78 -0.52
C LEU A 42 -5.07 2.56 0.00
N LYS A 43 -5.95 1.84 0.69
CA LYS A 43 -7.09 2.40 1.42
C LYS A 43 -6.61 3.29 2.57
N PRO A 44 -7.51 4.09 3.18
CA PRO A 44 -7.18 4.86 4.37
C PRO A 44 -6.54 3.96 5.43
N LEU A 45 -5.32 4.31 5.83
CA LEU A 45 -4.43 3.51 6.68
C LEU A 45 -4.86 3.58 8.15
N ARG A 46 -6.08 3.15 8.46
CA ARG A 46 -6.64 3.15 9.80
C ARG A 46 -6.14 1.97 10.65
N ASP A 47 -5.76 0.88 9.99
CA ASP A 47 -5.34 -0.37 10.63
C ASP A 47 -4.19 -1.05 9.85
N ALA A 48 -3.07 -0.33 9.70
CA ALA A 48 -1.87 -0.89 9.06
C ALA A 48 -1.29 -2.09 9.84
N GLU A 49 -1.54 -2.17 11.14
CA GLU A 49 -1.08 -3.28 11.99
C GLU A 49 -1.75 -4.60 11.58
N SER A 50 -3.07 -4.61 11.36
CA SER A 50 -3.79 -5.79 10.88
C SER A 50 -3.34 -6.24 9.48
N GLU A 51 -2.91 -5.31 8.62
CA GLU A 51 -2.39 -5.62 7.28
C GLU A 51 -1.00 -6.27 7.33
N LEU A 52 -0.19 -5.92 8.33
CA LEU A 52 1.15 -6.47 8.56
C LEU A 52 1.17 -7.70 9.50
N THR A 53 0.01 -8.06 10.07
CA THR A 53 -0.12 -9.20 10.98
C THR A 53 -0.02 -10.53 10.19
N PRO A 54 0.73 -11.52 10.71
CA PRO A 54 0.78 -12.87 10.14
C PRO A 54 -0.62 -13.49 10.08
N LYS A 55 -1.07 -13.83 8.87
CA LYS A 55 -2.34 -14.52 8.61
C LYS A 55 -2.31 -15.13 7.22
N LYS A 56 -3.19 -16.10 6.98
CA LYS A 56 -3.37 -16.67 5.65
C LYS A 56 -3.73 -15.57 4.65
N GLY A 57 -2.99 -15.46 3.56
CA GLY A 57 -3.12 -14.38 2.59
C GLY A 57 -2.80 -12.98 3.13
N SER A 58 -1.97 -12.86 4.17
CA SER A 58 -1.55 -11.55 4.72
C SER A 58 -0.99 -10.65 3.63
N ARG A 59 -1.19 -9.33 3.76
CA ARG A 59 -0.72 -8.41 2.72
C ARG A 59 0.80 -8.43 2.61
N LEU A 60 1.50 -8.51 3.74
CA LEU A 60 2.95 -8.69 3.76
C LEU A 60 3.39 -9.95 3.00
N SER A 61 2.74 -11.11 3.20
CA SER A 61 3.10 -12.33 2.46
C SER A 61 2.90 -12.16 0.96
N GLN A 62 1.85 -11.46 0.52
CA GLN A 62 1.63 -11.15 -0.89
C GLN A 62 2.71 -10.22 -1.45
N ILE A 63 3.15 -9.22 -0.68
CA ILE A 63 4.23 -8.31 -1.09
C ILE A 63 5.52 -9.10 -1.28
N LEU A 64 5.89 -9.94 -0.31
CA LEU A 64 7.11 -10.74 -0.35
C LEU A 64 7.04 -11.78 -1.48
N TYR A 65 5.95 -12.52 -1.59
CA TYR A 65 5.79 -13.57 -2.60
C TYR A 65 5.88 -13.05 -4.05
N ASN A 66 5.52 -11.78 -4.29
CA ASN A 66 5.63 -11.17 -5.62
C ASN A 66 7.00 -10.50 -5.89
N HIS A 67 7.91 -10.52 -4.93
CA HIS A 67 9.24 -9.91 -5.04
C HIS A 67 10.24 -10.91 -5.65
N ASP A 68 11.16 -10.42 -6.50
CA ASP A 68 12.03 -11.23 -7.35
C ASP A 68 12.91 -12.24 -6.57
N VAL A 69 13.26 -11.89 -5.32
CA VAL A 69 14.01 -12.77 -4.40
C VAL A 69 13.27 -14.09 -4.10
N PHE A 70 11.94 -14.12 -4.23
CA PHE A 70 11.09 -15.27 -3.92
C PHE A 70 10.58 -16.01 -5.18
N GLU A 71 11.13 -15.73 -6.37
CA GLU A 71 10.72 -16.40 -7.62
C GLU A 71 11.05 -17.90 -7.65
N ASP A 72 12.19 -18.31 -7.06
CA ASP A 72 12.53 -19.73 -6.91
C ASP A 72 11.83 -20.31 -5.68
N GLU A 73 10.55 -20.69 -5.86
CA GLU A 73 9.73 -21.21 -4.78
C GLU A 73 10.21 -22.55 -4.23
N GLU A 74 10.79 -23.41 -5.07
CA GLU A 74 11.10 -24.80 -4.72
C GLU A 74 12.43 -24.93 -3.95
N ASN A 75 13.44 -24.11 -4.26
CA ASN A 75 14.77 -24.21 -3.65
C ASN A 75 15.11 -23.06 -2.69
N HIS A 76 14.11 -22.27 -2.30
CA HIS A 76 14.30 -21.09 -1.45
C HIS A 76 14.95 -21.45 -0.09
N GLU A 77 15.89 -20.62 0.36
CA GLU A 77 16.61 -20.83 1.63
C GLU A 77 15.66 -20.95 2.85
N LEU A 78 14.60 -20.13 2.87
CA LEU A 78 13.57 -20.19 3.90
C LEU A 78 12.86 -21.56 4.00
N LEU A 79 12.72 -22.30 2.89
CA LEU A 79 12.16 -23.66 2.95
C LEU A 79 13.12 -24.64 3.63
N LYS A 80 14.43 -24.49 3.40
CA LYS A 80 15.45 -25.32 4.06
C LYS A 80 15.46 -25.05 5.56
N ILE A 81 15.39 -23.77 5.95
CA ILE A 81 15.30 -23.35 7.36
C ILE A 81 14.03 -23.96 8.00
N MET A 82 12.87 -23.79 7.36
CA MET A 82 11.61 -24.30 7.89
C MET A 82 11.57 -25.83 7.96
N SER A 83 12.15 -26.51 6.96
CA SER A 83 12.26 -27.97 6.98
C SER A 83 13.11 -28.46 8.15
N GLN A 84 14.18 -27.74 8.52
CA GLN A 84 14.97 -28.10 9.70
C GLN A 84 14.18 -27.82 10.98
N THR A 85 13.53 -26.65 11.09
CA THR A 85 12.67 -26.32 12.24
C THR A 85 11.56 -27.36 12.44
N ASN A 86 10.93 -27.83 11.36
CA ASN A 86 9.91 -28.88 11.43
C ASN A 86 10.49 -30.20 11.98
N LYS A 87 11.71 -30.57 11.59
CA LYS A 87 12.39 -31.78 12.11
C LYS A 87 12.71 -31.65 13.59
N ASP A 88 13.31 -30.53 14.00
CA ASP A 88 13.70 -30.30 15.39
C ASP A 88 12.48 -30.32 16.32
N ILE A 89 11.33 -29.84 15.83
CA ILE A 89 10.06 -29.86 16.57
C ILE A 89 9.44 -31.25 16.60
N GLU A 90 9.49 -31.99 15.49
CA GLU A 90 9.07 -33.40 15.48
C GLU A 90 9.89 -34.21 16.49
N GLU A 91 11.22 -34.03 16.49
CA GLU A 91 12.16 -34.66 17.44
C GLU A 91 11.80 -34.32 18.91
N TYR A 92 11.45 -33.07 19.21
CA TYR A 92 11.00 -32.69 20.55
C TYR A 92 9.77 -33.48 21.03
N PHE A 93 8.80 -33.74 20.15
CA PHE A 93 7.59 -34.47 20.49
C PHE A 93 7.72 -35.99 20.35
N THR A 94 8.82 -36.51 19.80
CA THR A 94 9.07 -37.96 19.70
C THR A 94 10.13 -38.47 20.66
N GLU A 95 11.12 -37.64 21.03
CA GLU A 95 12.31 -38.06 21.77
C GLU A 95 12.55 -37.28 23.07
N HIS A 96 11.91 -36.14 23.27
CA HIS A 96 12.11 -35.28 24.45
C HIS A 96 10.83 -35.15 25.31
N ASP A 97 10.76 -34.09 26.11
CA ASP A 97 9.68 -33.82 27.07
C ASP A 97 8.28 -33.79 26.42
N GLY A 98 8.19 -33.51 25.12
CA GLY A 98 6.93 -33.53 24.38
C GLY A 98 6.38 -34.94 24.10
N LYS A 99 7.18 -35.99 24.31
CA LYS A 99 6.83 -37.37 23.98
C LYS A 99 5.64 -37.91 24.74
N GLU A 100 5.59 -37.68 26.05
CA GLU A 100 4.47 -38.15 26.89
C GLU A 100 3.13 -37.58 26.40
N LEU A 101 3.12 -36.29 26.03
CA LEU A 101 1.94 -35.63 25.45
C LEU A 101 1.51 -36.25 24.11
N LEU A 102 2.48 -36.60 23.24
CA LEU A 102 2.17 -37.23 21.95
C LEU A 102 1.65 -38.66 22.13
N GLU A 103 2.21 -39.42 23.08
CA GLU A 103 1.76 -40.76 23.44
C GLU A 103 0.34 -40.73 24.03
N ASP A 104 0.04 -39.78 24.91
CA ASP A 104 -1.31 -39.59 25.47
C ASP A 104 -2.34 -39.29 24.37
N VAL A 105 -2.03 -38.35 23.46
CA VAL A 105 -2.92 -38.02 22.33
C VAL A 105 -3.14 -39.22 21.43
N ASN A 106 -2.09 -39.99 21.11
CA ASN A 106 -2.22 -41.17 20.26
C ASN A 106 -2.99 -42.30 20.95
N THR A 107 -2.87 -42.44 22.27
CA THR A 107 -3.68 -43.39 23.05
C THR A 107 -5.17 -43.06 22.95
N TYR A 108 -5.54 -41.78 23.11
CA TYR A 108 -6.93 -41.36 22.90
C TYR A 108 -7.41 -41.57 21.46
N LEU A 109 -6.54 -41.33 20.48
CA LEU A 109 -6.88 -41.56 19.07
C LEU A 109 -7.10 -43.05 18.75
N ASP A 110 -6.33 -43.93 19.38
CA ASP A 110 -6.52 -45.38 19.27
C ASP A 110 -7.89 -45.80 19.82
N ASP A 111 -8.30 -45.27 20.99
CA ASP A 111 -9.62 -45.52 21.60
C ASP A 111 -10.78 -45.00 20.72
N PHE A 112 -10.57 -43.93 19.96
CA PHE A 112 -11.56 -43.37 19.03
C PHE A 112 -11.60 -44.09 17.67
N SER A 113 -10.54 -44.83 17.35
CA SER A 113 -10.37 -45.46 16.05
C SER A 113 -11.14 -46.77 15.95
N ILE A 114 -11.71 -47.04 14.78
CA ILE A 114 -12.33 -48.34 14.45
C ILE A 114 -11.25 -49.22 13.83
N GLU A 115 -11.33 -50.55 13.95
CA GLU A 115 -10.32 -51.52 13.46
C GLU A 115 -9.81 -51.26 12.02
N ASN A 116 -10.63 -50.67 11.14
CA ASN A 116 -10.27 -50.36 9.75
C ASN A 116 -9.80 -48.91 9.49
N ASN A 117 -9.63 -48.08 10.53
CA ASN A 117 -9.20 -46.69 10.38
C ASN A 117 -8.36 -46.21 11.58
N LYS A 118 -7.14 -46.74 11.72
CA LYS A 118 -6.19 -46.28 12.74
C LYS A 118 -5.79 -44.82 12.52
N LEU A 119 -5.89 -44.04 13.59
CA LEU A 119 -5.55 -42.62 13.60
C LEU A 119 -4.22 -42.43 14.33
N SER A 120 -3.35 -41.59 13.80
CA SER A 120 -2.11 -41.19 14.47
C SER A 120 -1.86 -39.71 14.27
N SER A 121 -1.38 -39.05 15.31
CA SER A 121 -1.03 -37.63 15.29
C SER A 121 0.47 -37.43 15.16
N ARG A 122 0.85 -36.27 14.60
CA ARG A 122 2.21 -35.72 14.60
C ARG A 122 2.12 -34.21 14.75
N PHE A 123 3.09 -33.63 15.44
CA PHE A 123 3.22 -32.19 15.51
C PHE A 123 3.97 -31.67 14.28
N ASN A 124 3.46 -30.59 13.69
CA ASN A 124 4.11 -29.90 12.58
C ASN A 124 3.81 -28.40 12.71
N VAL A 125 4.82 -27.56 12.52
CA VAL A 125 4.63 -26.10 12.54
C VAL A 125 3.93 -25.62 11.29
N SER A 126 4.22 -26.22 10.13
CA SER A 126 3.77 -25.71 8.85
C SER A 126 3.86 -26.68 7.68
N ASP A 127 2.94 -26.52 6.72
CA ASP A 127 3.13 -27.01 5.36
C ASP A 127 4.47 -26.49 4.81
N ASN A 128 5.24 -27.33 4.13
CA ASN A 128 6.55 -26.99 3.59
C ASN A 128 6.46 -26.23 2.26
N SER A 129 5.70 -25.14 2.23
CA SER A 129 5.55 -24.27 1.06
C SER A 129 6.11 -22.89 1.34
N LEU A 130 6.73 -22.24 0.35
CA LEU A 130 7.28 -20.91 0.57
C LEU A 130 6.19 -19.92 1.03
N LYS A 131 5.00 -20.03 0.43
CA LYS A 131 3.85 -19.21 0.80
C LYS A 131 3.44 -19.35 2.26
N SER A 132 3.35 -20.57 2.80
CA SER A 132 3.00 -20.80 4.20
C SER A 132 4.07 -20.28 5.16
N VAL A 133 5.34 -20.27 4.74
CA VAL A 133 6.43 -19.62 5.50
C VAL A 133 6.24 -18.11 5.52
N LEU A 134 5.99 -17.48 4.36
CA LEU A 134 5.78 -16.04 4.25
C LEU A 134 4.55 -15.55 5.01
N GLU A 135 3.48 -16.34 5.06
CA GLU A 135 2.25 -16.03 5.81
C GLU A 135 2.46 -15.99 7.34
N ARG A 136 3.55 -16.59 7.85
CA ARG A 136 3.95 -16.54 9.27
C ARG A 136 4.87 -15.38 9.61
N LEU A 137 5.45 -14.70 8.62
CA LEU A 137 6.37 -13.60 8.88
C LEU A 137 5.60 -12.36 9.37
N SER A 138 6.11 -11.75 10.43
CA SER A 138 5.65 -10.44 10.92
C SER A 138 6.75 -9.41 10.71
N LEU A 139 6.39 -8.23 10.21
CA LEU A 139 7.32 -7.10 10.14
C LEU A 139 7.06 -6.16 11.32
N LYS A 140 8.04 -6.04 12.22
CA LYS A 140 7.98 -5.15 13.38
C LYS A 140 9.00 -4.04 13.22
N LEU A 141 8.60 -2.82 13.58
CA LEU A 141 9.52 -1.70 13.71
C LEU A 141 10.25 -1.80 15.04
N PHE A 142 11.50 -1.32 15.11
CA PHE A 142 12.26 -1.20 16.35
C PHE A 142 12.84 0.20 16.46
N ASN A 143 12.55 0.88 17.57
CA ASN A 143 13.18 2.15 17.93
C ASN A 143 14.26 1.86 18.97
N GLN A 144 15.52 2.15 18.63
CA GLN A 144 16.71 1.91 19.46
C GLN A 144 16.71 2.59 20.85
N SER A 145 15.74 3.48 21.12
CA SER A 145 15.65 4.27 22.37
C SER A 145 14.48 3.93 23.30
N VAL A 146 13.64 2.93 23.00
CA VAL A 146 12.47 2.64 23.85
C VAL A 146 12.31 1.13 24.08
N SER A 147 12.33 0.77 25.37
CA SER A 147 12.08 -0.56 25.96
C SER A 147 11.01 -1.38 25.24
N GLU A 148 11.19 -2.70 25.24
CA GLU A 148 10.49 -3.77 24.51
C GLU A 148 8.95 -3.83 24.66
N ASN A 149 8.34 -2.89 25.40
CA ASN A 149 6.92 -2.91 25.77
C ASN A 149 6.16 -1.59 25.50
N ASN A 150 6.46 -0.87 24.43
CA ASN A 150 5.63 0.26 24.01
C ASN A 150 4.99 0.00 22.65
N ASN A 151 3.66 -0.18 22.66
CA ASN A 151 2.79 -0.07 21.49
C ASN A 151 3.23 1.12 20.66
N GLN A 152 3.89 0.84 19.53
CA GLN A 152 4.34 1.88 18.64
C GLN A 152 3.10 2.54 18.06
N GLY A 153 3.06 3.88 18.09
CA GLY A 153 1.87 4.62 17.68
C GLY A 153 1.44 4.24 16.25
N LEU A 154 0.13 4.32 15.98
CA LEU A 154 -0.51 4.00 14.70
C LEU A 154 0.26 4.60 13.49
N GLY A 155 0.83 5.80 13.63
CA GLY A 155 1.63 6.44 12.59
C GLY A 155 2.88 5.68 12.18
N SER A 156 3.58 5.01 13.12
CA SER A 156 4.77 4.22 12.79
C SER A 156 4.41 3.00 11.96
N HIS A 157 3.34 2.29 12.34
CA HIS A 157 2.83 1.16 11.56
C HIS A 157 2.38 1.57 10.15
N ASN A 158 1.74 2.75 10.03
CA ASN A 158 1.37 3.30 8.72
C ASN A 158 2.59 3.53 7.82
N LEU A 159 3.67 4.09 8.36
CA LEU A 159 4.91 4.27 7.60
C LEU A 159 5.52 2.93 7.16
N LEU A 160 5.53 1.93 8.04
CA LEU A 160 6.05 0.60 7.71
C LEU A 160 5.25 -0.04 6.58
N TYR A 161 3.92 0.05 6.66
CA TYR A 161 3.03 -0.47 5.64
C TYR A 161 3.23 0.23 4.29
N ILE A 162 3.32 1.56 4.27
CA ILE A 162 3.61 2.32 3.03
C ILE A 162 4.97 1.90 2.47
N ALA A 163 5.99 1.73 3.31
CA ALA A 163 7.32 1.31 2.86
C ALA A 163 7.29 -0.08 2.19
N ALA A 164 6.52 -1.03 2.75
CA ALA A 164 6.34 -2.35 2.17
C ALA A 164 5.59 -2.31 0.82
N GLU A 165 4.55 -1.48 0.67
CA GLU A 165 3.84 -1.31 -0.60
C GLU A 165 4.70 -0.63 -1.68
N LEU A 166 5.50 0.37 -1.28
CA LEU A 166 6.43 1.04 -2.18
C LEU A 166 7.52 0.10 -2.68
N LEU A 167 7.92 -0.91 -1.89
CA LEU A 167 8.85 -1.96 -2.33
C LEU A 167 8.27 -2.74 -3.52
N LEU A 168 7.00 -3.14 -3.46
CA LEU A 168 6.33 -3.86 -4.56
C LEU A 168 6.25 -3.00 -5.84
N LEU A 169 5.91 -1.71 -5.70
CA LEU A 169 5.81 -0.79 -6.83
C LEU A 169 7.17 -0.50 -7.51
N LYS A 170 8.27 -0.64 -6.76
CA LYS A 170 9.64 -0.46 -7.27
C LYS A 170 10.15 -1.60 -8.14
N LYS A 171 9.39 -2.71 -8.30
CA LYS A 171 9.81 -3.85 -9.12
C LYS A 171 10.31 -3.38 -10.50
N SER A 172 11.58 -3.65 -10.81
CA SER A 172 12.26 -3.18 -12.02
C SER A 172 11.77 -3.90 -13.27
N ASN A 173 11.49 -5.20 -13.14
CA ASN A 173 11.12 -6.08 -14.26
C ASN A 173 9.61 -6.08 -14.60
N TYR A 174 8.79 -5.28 -13.91
CA TYR A 174 7.36 -5.19 -14.23
C TYR A 174 7.16 -4.33 -15.50
N GLN A 175 6.62 -4.95 -16.55
CA GLN A 175 6.37 -4.33 -17.86
C GLN A 175 5.01 -3.62 -17.98
N GLY A 176 4.20 -3.61 -16.92
CA GLY A 176 2.88 -2.97 -16.89
C GLY A 176 2.87 -1.54 -16.32
N LEU A 177 1.66 -1.04 -16.11
CA LEU A 177 1.35 0.26 -15.51
C LEU A 177 1.81 0.30 -14.04
N LYS A 178 2.74 1.20 -13.73
CA LYS A 178 3.15 1.47 -12.35
C LYS A 178 2.30 2.61 -11.77
N LEU A 179 1.10 2.29 -11.30
CA LEU A 179 0.16 3.24 -10.72
C LEU A 179 -0.15 2.90 -9.25
N GLY A 180 0.18 3.82 -8.35
CA GLY A 180 -0.22 3.79 -6.93
C GLY A 180 -1.37 4.75 -6.66
N LEU A 181 -2.46 4.26 -6.09
CA LEU A 181 -3.61 5.03 -5.63
C LEU A 181 -3.59 5.01 -4.10
N ILE A 182 -3.53 6.17 -3.45
CA ILE A 182 -3.37 6.25 -1.98
C ILE A 182 -4.40 7.21 -1.40
N GLU A 183 -5.18 6.74 -0.42
CA GLU A 183 -6.13 7.57 0.31
C GLU A 183 -5.64 7.90 1.73
N GLU A 184 -5.83 9.15 2.15
CA GLU A 184 -5.56 9.64 3.51
C GLU A 184 -4.17 9.23 4.04
N ILE A 185 -3.12 9.42 3.24
CA ILE A 185 -1.76 8.99 3.58
C ILE A 185 -1.21 9.70 4.85
N GLU A 186 -1.81 10.82 5.23
CA GLU A 186 -1.51 11.56 6.45
C GLU A 186 -2.04 10.93 7.75
N ALA A 187 -2.90 9.91 7.68
CA ALA A 187 -3.61 9.39 8.84
C ALA A 187 -2.63 8.97 9.96
N HIS A 188 -2.88 9.47 11.18
CA HIS A 188 -2.07 9.22 12.38
C HIS A 188 -0.59 9.64 12.29
N LEU A 189 -0.20 10.42 11.27
CA LEU A 189 1.17 10.93 11.13
C LEU A 189 1.30 12.34 11.69
N HIS A 190 2.41 12.61 12.38
CA HIS A 190 2.79 13.97 12.76
C HIS A 190 3.05 14.83 11.49
N PRO A 191 2.71 16.14 11.47
CA PRO A 191 2.89 16.98 10.28
C PRO A 191 4.29 16.95 9.64
N GLN A 192 5.35 16.91 10.46
CA GLN A 192 6.72 16.79 9.94
C GLN A 192 6.98 15.47 9.20
N THR A 193 6.36 14.38 9.68
CA THR A 193 6.44 13.06 9.04
C THR A 193 5.69 13.06 7.72
N GLN A 194 4.53 13.72 7.65
CA GLN A 194 3.76 13.88 6.41
C GLN A 194 4.60 14.57 5.33
N ILE A 195 5.29 15.66 5.68
CA ILE A 195 6.19 16.40 4.78
C ILE A 195 7.30 15.49 4.24
N ARG A 196 7.99 14.75 5.12
CA ARG A 196 9.06 13.82 4.71
C ARG A 196 8.55 12.71 3.82
N LEU A 197 7.35 12.20 4.11
CA LEU A 197 6.73 11.14 3.35
C LEU A 197 6.40 11.58 1.91
N ILE A 198 5.79 12.75 1.73
CA ILE A 198 5.45 13.24 0.38
C ILE A 198 6.68 13.62 -0.45
N GLU A 199 7.72 14.16 0.20
CA GLU A 199 9.01 14.39 -0.45
C GLU A 199 9.63 13.06 -0.93
N ALA A 200 9.61 12.02 -0.09
CA ALA A 200 10.08 10.69 -0.46
C ALA A 200 9.27 10.07 -1.60
N ILE A 201 7.93 10.19 -1.57
CA ILE A 201 7.05 9.67 -2.63
C ILE A 201 7.29 10.40 -3.95
N GLN A 202 7.42 11.73 -3.94
CA GLN A 202 7.75 12.50 -5.14
C GLN A 202 9.09 12.07 -5.73
N LYS A 203 10.11 11.86 -4.89
CA LYS A 203 11.42 11.35 -5.32
C LYS A 203 11.31 9.94 -5.93
N ILE A 204 10.62 9.03 -5.25
CA ILE A 204 10.41 7.65 -5.73
C ILE A 204 9.65 7.63 -7.06
N SER A 205 8.65 8.48 -7.20
CA SER A 205 7.87 8.67 -8.43
C SER A 205 8.76 9.03 -9.61
N GLU A 206 9.64 10.02 -9.43
CA GLU A 206 10.56 10.50 -10.46
C GLU A 206 11.64 9.44 -10.79
N GLU A 207 12.26 8.82 -9.78
CA GLU A 207 13.35 7.84 -9.96
C GLU A 207 12.88 6.54 -10.62
N ASN A 208 11.71 6.03 -10.23
CA ASN A 208 11.24 4.70 -10.63
C ASN A 208 10.16 4.75 -11.73
N LYS A 209 9.83 5.95 -12.21
CA LYS A 209 8.76 6.22 -13.19
C LYS A 209 7.41 5.63 -12.74
N ILE A 210 7.09 5.81 -11.45
CA ILE A 210 5.83 5.36 -10.85
C ILE A 210 4.88 6.55 -10.78
N GLN A 211 3.65 6.41 -11.27
CA GLN A 211 2.61 7.41 -11.11
C GLN A 211 1.90 7.19 -9.77
N PHE A 212 1.77 8.25 -8.97
CA PHE A 212 0.95 8.23 -7.77
C PHE A 212 -0.22 9.20 -7.91
N ILE A 213 -1.41 8.74 -7.50
CA ILE A 213 -2.60 9.58 -7.31
C ILE A 213 -2.95 9.48 -5.84
N LEU A 214 -2.90 10.61 -5.14
CA LEU A 214 -3.16 10.68 -3.71
C LEU A 214 -4.36 11.57 -3.44
N THR A 215 -5.17 11.18 -2.46
CA THR A 215 -6.18 12.06 -1.86
C THR A 215 -5.72 12.46 -0.46
N THR A 216 -5.94 13.73 -0.10
CA THR A 216 -5.51 14.26 1.19
C THR A 216 -6.37 15.43 1.63
N HIS A 217 -6.59 15.52 2.93
CA HIS A 217 -7.11 16.68 3.64
C HIS A 217 -5.99 17.44 4.39
N SER A 218 -4.74 16.98 4.29
CA SER A 218 -3.61 17.59 4.99
C SER A 218 -3.08 18.82 4.26
N THR A 219 -3.14 19.94 4.96
CA THR A 219 -2.49 21.19 4.57
C THR A 219 -0.97 21.09 4.57
N SER A 220 -0.41 20.20 5.41
CA SER A 220 1.04 19.96 5.46
C SER A 220 1.52 19.23 4.22
N LEU A 221 0.77 18.23 3.74
CA LEU A 221 1.07 17.56 2.47
C LEU A 221 0.92 18.52 1.29
N ALA A 222 -0.21 19.23 1.22
CA ALA A 222 -0.47 20.20 0.16
C ALA A 222 0.63 21.28 0.04
N SER A 223 1.26 21.67 1.15
CA SER A 223 2.34 22.67 1.17
C SER A 223 3.64 22.24 0.51
N LYS A 224 3.83 20.94 0.24
CA LYS A 224 5.09 20.37 -0.30
C LYS A 224 4.94 19.69 -1.66
N VAL A 225 3.72 19.62 -2.18
CA VAL A 225 3.45 19.10 -3.52
C VAL A 225 3.68 20.23 -4.54
N LYS A 226 4.40 19.92 -5.62
CA LYS A 226 4.54 20.85 -6.76
C LYS A 226 3.15 21.26 -7.27
N LEU A 227 2.91 22.55 -7.50
CA LEU A 227 1.59 23.08 -7.86
C LEU A 227 1.02 22.43 -9.14
N LYS A 228 1.89 22.10 -10.09
CA LYS A 228 1.48 21.39 -11.32
C LYS A 228 0.85 20.02 -11.06
N ASN A 229 1.13 19.40 -9.91
CA ASN A 229 0.61 18.10 -9.50
C ASN A 229 -0.60 18.23 -8.56
N LEU A 230 -0.95 19.45 -8.16
CA LEU A 230 -2.04 19.70 -7.20
C LEU A 230 -3.36 19.90 -7.95
N VAL A 231 -4.39 19.17 -7.53
CA VAL A 231 -5.75 19.27 -8.07
C VAL A 231 -6.71 19.47 -6.90
N LEU A 232 -7.42 20.59 -6.89
CA LEU A 232 -8.43 20.87 -5.87
C LEU A 232 -9.75 20.22 -6.28
N CYS A 233 -10.40 19.55 -5.34
CA CYS A 233 -11.73 18.97 -5.54
C CYS A 233 -12.74 19.75 -4.69
N LYS A 234 -13.76 20.32 -5.33
CA LYS A 234 -14.84 21.06 -4.64
C LYS A 234 -16.15 20.88 -5.38
N ASP A 235 -17.20 20.48 -4.64
CA ASP A 235 -18.56 20.31 -5.16
C ASP A 235 -18.65 19.39 -6.39
N GLY A 236 -17.82 18.34 -6.44
CA GLY A 236 -17.73 17.42 -7.57
C GLY A 236 -16.93 17.94 -8.78
N CYS A 237 -16.43 19.16 -8.72
CA CYS A 237 -15.57 19.76 -9.75
C CYS A 237 -14.09 19.63 -9.38
N LEU A 238 -13.25 19.48 -10.40
CA LEU A 238 -11.79 19.41 -10.28
C LEU A 238 -11.16 20.69 -10.83
N TYR A 239 -10.22 21.25 -10.08
CA TYR A 239 -9.47 22.45 -10.44
C TYR A 239 -7.97 22.14 -10.39
N PRO A 240 -7.37 21.72 -11.51
CA PRO A 240 -5.93 21.50 -11.59
C PRO A 240 -5.16 22.82 -11.48
N MET A 241 -4.08 22.85 -10.71
CA MET A 241 -3.31 24.09 -10.45
C MET A 241 -2.12 24.29 -11.40
N GLY A 242 -1.98 23.45 -12.44
CA GLY A 242 -0.92 23.54 -13.45
C GLY A 242 -1.02 24.78 -14.36
N LYS A 243 0.10 25.10 -15.02
CA LYS A 243 0.29 26.32 -15.86
C LYS A 243 -0.78 26.48 -16.95
N GLU A 244 -1.27 25.37 -17.47
CA GLU A 244 -2.30 25.30 -18.51
C GLU A 244 -3.68 25.72 -17.99
N HIS A 245 -3.91 25.63 -16.68
CA HIS A 245 -5.23 25.78 -16.06
C HIS A 245 -5.37 27.06 -15.21
N THR A 246 -4.26 27.72 -14.86
CA THR A 246 -4.28 28.97 -14.08
C THR A 246 -3.71 30.14 -14.87
N LYS A 247 -3.99 31.38 -14.42
CA LYS A 247 -3.49 32.61 -15.06
C LYS A 247 -2.08 33.02 -14.60
N LEU A 248 -1.38 32.16 -13.86
CA LEU A 248 -0.03 32.41 -13.36
C LEU A 248 1.02 32.44 -14.46
N ARG A 249 2.06 33.26 -14.26
CA ARG A 249 3.30 33.23 -15.04
C ARG A 249 4.23 32.15 -14.50
N GLU A 250 5.20 31.71 -15.30
CA GLU A 250 6.13 30.65 -14.86
C GLU A 250 6.88 30.99 -13.57
N GLY A 251 7.33 32.23 -13.40
CA GLY A 251 8.00 32.66 -12.18
C GLY A 251 7.11 32.64 -10.93
N ASP A 252 5.79 32.80 -11.11
CA ASP A 252 4.85 32.82 -9.99
C ASP A 252 4.71 31.43 -9.35
N TYR A 253 4.87 30.36 -10.13
CA TYR A 253 4.86 28.98 -9.63
C TYR A 253 5.97 28.72 -8.62
N LEU A 254 7.20 29.06 -8.99
CA LEU A 254 8.36 28.88 -8.12
C LEU A 254 8.27 29.73 -6.85
N PHE A 255 7.72 30.94 -6.98
CA PHE A 255 7.45 31.81 -5.83
C PHE A 255 6.41 31.19 -4.89
N LEU A 256 5.28 30.73 -5.43
CA LEU A 256 4.21 30.11 -4.63
C LEU A 256 4.69 28.83 -3.95
N GLU A 257 5.42 27.96 -4.65
CA GLU A 257 5.95 26.71 -4.06
C GLU A 257 6.95 26.97 -2.92
N ARG A 258 7.71 28.08 -2.96
CA ARG A 258 8.55 28.53 -1.83
C ARG A 258 7.75 29.20 -0.72
N PHE A 259 6.64 29.84 -1.06
CA PHE A 259 5.85 30.63 -0.14
C PHE A 259 4.82 29.79 0.63
N LEU A 260 4.25 28.76 0.02
CA LEU A 260 3.27 27.87 0.62
C LEU A 260 3.91 27.06 1.74
N ASP A 261 3.57 27.42 2.98
CA ASP A 261 3.78 26.59 4.16
C ASP A 261 2.45 25.94 4.59
N SER A 262 2.47 25.15 5.66
CA SER A 262 1.26 24.48 6.17
C SER A 262 0.15 25.48 6.53
N THR A 263 0.50 26.64 7.09
CA THR A 263 -0.46 27.67 7.49
C THR A 263 -1.11 28.34 6.28
N LYS A 264 -0.33 28.67 5.25
CA LYS A 264 -0.83 29.32 4.03
C LYS A 264 -1.61 28.34 3.17
N SER A 265 -1.20 27.07 3.15
CA SER A 265 -1.89 26.01 2.42
C SER A 265 -3.31 25.73 2.94
N ASN A 266 -3.68 26.25 4.11
CA ASN A 266 -5.07 26.31 4.56
C ASN A 266 -6.00 26.96 3.54
N LEU A 267 -5.49 27.86 2.67
CA LEU A 267 -6.27 28.48 1.61
C LEU A 267 -6.92 27.45 0.67
N PHE A 268 -6.29 26.29 0.46
CA PHE A 268 -6.79 25.24 -0.41
C PHE A 268 -8.01 24.50 0.17
N PHE A 269 -8.22 24.63 1.48
CA PHE A 269 -9.29 23.96 2.23
C PHE A 269 -10.30 24.95 2.81
N ALA A 270 -10.09 26.25 2.63
CA ALA A 270 -10.93 27.29 3.21
C ALA A 270 -12.20 27.53 2.38
N ASN A 271 -13.32 27.81 3.06
CA ASN A 271 -14.55 28.26 2.40
C ASN A 271 -14.45 29.70 1.87
N GLY A 272 -13.59 30.51 2.46
CA GLY A 272 -13.29 31.88 2.03
C GLY A 272 -11.89 32.28 2.46
N VAL A 273 -11.24 33.11 1.64
CA VAL A 273 -9.86 33.57 1.87
C VAL A 273 -9.86 35.10 1.86
N ILE A 274 -9.42 35.71 2.96
CA ILE A 274 -9.19 37.15 3.03
C ILE A 274 -7.72 37.39 2.66
N LEU A 275 -7.50 38.06 1.53
CA LEU A 275 -6.17 38.41 1.05
C LEU A 275 -5.82 39.83 1.49
N VAL A 276 -4.73 39.97 2.22
CA VAL A 276 -4.17 41.28 2.62
C VAL A 276 -3.06 41.72 1.65
N GLU A 277 -2.71 43.01 1.64
CA GLU A 277 -1.80 43.59 0.63
C GLU A 277 -0.46 42.83 0.50
N GLY A 278 0.05 42.78 -0.73
CA GLY A 278 1.29 42.06 -1.13
C GLY A 278 1.05 40.68 -1.76
N MET A 279 -0.06 40.02 -1.44
CA MET A 279 -0.39 38.65 -1.86
C MET A 279 -1.55 38.54 -2.85
N LEU A 280 -2.37 39.59 -2.90
CA LEU A 280 -3.63 39.66 -3.63
C LEU A 280 -3.47 39.23 -5.10
N LYS A 281 -2.49 39.81 -5.79
CA LYS A 281 -2.34 39.66 -7.24
C LYS A 281 -2.02 38.22 -7.64
N ILE A 282 -1.10 37.57 -6.93
CA ILE A 282 -0.65 36.20 -7.26
C ILE A 282 -1.76 35.19 -6.94
N PHE A 283 -2.41 35.29 -5.78
CA PHE A 283 -3.49 34.36 -5.42
C PHE A 283 -4.76 34.53 -6.26
N CYS A 284 -5.10 35.74 -6.69
CA CYS A 284 -6.18 35.93 -7.66
C CYS A 284 -5.89 35.20 -8.97
N TYR A 285 -4.64 35.19 -9.46
CA TYR A 285 -4.29 34.46 -10.69
C TYR A 285 -4.22 32.93 -10.51
N LEU A 286 -3.94 32.46 -9.29
CA LEU A 286 -3.98 31.03 -8.95
C LEU A 286 -5.43 30.51 -8.94
N LEU A 287 -6.34 31.24 -8.29
CA LEU A 287 -7.73 30.80 -8.06
C LEU A 287 -8.69 31.09 -9.23
N LEU A 288 -8.27 31.90 -10.20
CA LEU A 288 -9.07 32.16 -11.40
C LEU A 288 -8.73 31.15 -12.50
N PRO A 289 -9.69 30.30 -12.92
CA PRO A 289 -9.45 29.38 -14.03
C PRO A 289 -9.14 30.16 -15.31
N LYS A 290 -8.24 29.60 -16.13
CA LYS A 290 -8.16 29.95 -17.55
C LYS A 290 -9.34 29.28 -18.26
N ASN A 291 -10.24 30.10 -18.79
CA ASN A 291 -11.27 29.64 -19.73
C ASN A 291 -10.61 29.16 -21.02
#